data_AF-A0AAV6JK54-F1
#
_entry.id   AF-A0AAV6JK54-F1
#
_cell.length_a   1.000
_cell.length_b   1.000
_cell.length_c   1.000
_cell.angle_alpha   90.00
_cell.angle_beta   90.00
_cell.angle_gamma   90.00
#
_symmetry.space_group_name_H-M   'P 1'
#
loop_
_entity.id
_entity.type
_entity.pdbx_description
1 polymer ?
#
loop_
_entity_poly.entity_id
_entity_poly.type
_entity_poly.pdbx_seq_one_letter_code
_entity_poly.pdbx_strand_id
1 'polypeptide(L)'
;MVKSTGKCIVHELEGLVKEVTGAIQAANEHKLLLKDNVTGDLIGLEATASEKEKIISSNVHGPEIPEYAVMMGVIYSMLKRDYIMQEKIISSLNLKSSSGELESYNLMWSLRPFIDDEIMHQAWRLVA
;
A
#
# COMPACT_ATOMS: atom_id res chain seq x y z
N MET A 1 -14.27 16.33 21.36
CA MET A 1 -14.29 16.14 19.90
C MET A 1 -13.41 14.93 19.58
N VAL A 2 -14.00 13.75 19.40
CA VAL A 2 -13.25 12.52 19.14
C VAL A 2 -12.82 12.56 17.67
N LYS A 3 -11.52 12.70 17.43
CA LYS A 3 -10.96 12.64 16.09
C LYS A 3 -11.21 11.22 15.57
N SER A 4 -12.01 11.07 14.51
CA SER A 4 -12.28 9.75 13.92
C SER A 4 -10.95 9.11 13.54
N THR A 5 -10.63 7.97 14.14
CA THR A 5 -9.38 7.23 13.93
C THR A 5 -9.15 6.95 12.45
N GLY A 6 -10.20 6.63 11.70
CA GLY A 6 -10.15 6.45 10.25
C GLY A 6 -9.71 7.70 9.49
N LYS A 7 -10.21 8.89 9.88
CA LYS A 7 -9.78 10.16 9.25
C LYS A 7 -8.31 10.46 9.49
N CYS A 8 -7.74 10.06 10.63
CA CYS A 8 -6.31 10.22 10.88
C CYS A 8 -5.48 9.34 9.97
N ILE A 9 -5.83 8.05 9.88
CA ILE A 9 -5.11 7.06 9.08
C ILE A 9 -5.12 7.47 7.60
N VAL A 10 -6.27 7.93 7.08
CA VAL A 10 -6.37 8.38 5.68
C VAL A 10 -5.45 9.56 5.39
N HIS A 11 -5.43 10.56 6.25
CA HIS A 11 -4.56 11.73 6.08
C HIS A 11 -3.08 11.37 6.15
N GLU A 12 -2.71 10.42 7.00
CA GLU A 12 -1.34 9.93 7.13
C GLU A 12 -0.90 9.16 5.88
N LEU A 13 -1.78 8.33 5.32
CA LEU A 13 -1.55 7.64 4.04
C LEU A 13 -1.40 8.62 2.88
N GLU A 14 -2.22 9.67 2.81
CA GLU A 14 -2.10 10.71 1.79
C GLU A 14 -0.75 11.45 1.88
N GLY A 15 -0.27 11.71 3.10
CA GLY A 15 1.06 12.26 3.32
C GLY A 15 2.17 11.35 2.81
N LEU A 16 2.12 10.07 3.18
CA LEU A 16 3.10 9.06 2.74
C LEU A 16 3.13 8.90 1.22
N VAL A 17 1.96 8.89 0.55
CA VAL A 17 1.89 8.84 -0.93
C VAL A 17 2.61 10.04 -1.53
N LYS A 18 2.36 11.25 -1.00
CA LYS A 18 3.01 12.47 -1.50
C LYS A 18 4.53 12.42 -1.34
N GLU A 19 5.02 11.92 -0.22
CA GLU A 19 6.45 11.76 0.05
C GLU A 19 7.09 10.75 -0.91
N VAL A 20 6.48 9.58 -1.10
CA VAL A 20 6.97 8.54 -2.01
C VAL A 20 7.00 9.05 -3.45
N THR A 21 5.95 9.73 -3.90
CA THR A 21 5.92 10.34 -5.24
C THR A 21 7.03 11.38 -5.41
N GLY A 22 7.26 12.23 -4.40
CA GLY A 22 8.36 13.20 -4.41
C GLY A 22 9.74 12.54 -4.48
N ALA A 23 9.97 11.48 -3.70
CA ALA A 23 11.22 10.74 -3.70
C ALA A 23 11.49 10.06 -5.05
N ILE A 24 10.48 9.45 -5.68
CA ILE A 24 10.59 8.83 -7.01
C ILE A 24 10.93 9.88 -8.07
N GLN A 25 10.28 11.05 -8.01
CA GLN A 25 10.53 12.12 -8.97
C GLN A 25 11.95 12.67 -8.84
N ALA A 26 12.41 12.95 -7.62
CA ALA A 26 13.78 13.40 -7.35
C ALA A 26 14.83 12.37 -7.81
N ALA A 27 14.60 11.07 -7.54
CA ALA A 27 15.50 10.01 -7.98
C ALA A 27 15.57 9.90 -9.52
N ASN A 28 14.46 10.12 -10.23
CA ASN A 28 14.43 10.14 -11.69
C ASN A 28 15.16 11.37 -12.27
N GLU A 29 15.02 12.54 -11.65
CA GLU A 29 15.75 13.75 -12.03
C GLU A 29 17.27 13.58 -11.85
N HIS A 30 17.70 12.97 -10.75
CA HIS A 30 19.11 12.61 -10.54
C HIS A 30 19.64 11.57 -11.53
N LYS A 31 18.82 10.59 -11.92
CA LYS A 31 19.18 9.56 -12.91
C LYS A 31 19.33 10.16 -14.33
N LEU A 32 18.53 11.17 -14.67
CA LEU A 32 18.61 11.88 -15.95
C LEU A 32 19.86 12.78 -16.01
N LEU A 33 20.19 13.47 -14.91
CA LEU A 33 21.45 14.22 -14.76
C LEU A 33 22.70 13.34 -14.84
N LEU A 34 22.65 12.08 -14.41
CA LEU A 34 23.80 11.16 -14.54
C LEU A 34 24.01 10.69 -15.99
N LYS A 35 22.92 10.58 -16.77
CA LYS A 35 22.94 10.04 -18.13
C LYS A 35 23.37 11.07 -19.19
N ASP A 36 23.13 12.35 -18.96
CA ASP A 36 23.61 13.45 -19.82
C ASP A 36 25.13 13.69 -19.72
N ASN A 37 25.81 13.09 -18.73
CA ASN A 37 27.25 13.30 -18.49
C ASN A 37 28.13 12.21 -19.11
N VAL A 38 27.55 11.13 -19.65
CA VAL A 38 28.27 9.98 -20.20
C VAL A 38 27.74 9.65 -21.59
N THR A 39 27.89 10.60 -22.52
CA THR A 39 27.90 10.28 -23.95
C THR A 39 29.25 10.75 -24.49
N GLY A 40 30.24 9.87 -24.35
CA GLY A 40 31.63 10.14 -24.70
C GLY A 40 32.45 8.86 -24.76
N ASP A 41 32.13 8.06 -25.78
CA ASP A 41 33.04 7.16 -26.50
C ASP A 41 33.34 5.72 -26.00
N LEU A 42 33.29 4.84 -27.00
CA LEU A 42 33.96 3.55 -27.21
C LEU A 42 33.52 2.25 -26.48
N ILE A 43 32.59 1.56 -27.15
CA ILE A 43 32.72 0.19 -27.72
C ILE A 43 33.70 -0.77 -27.02
N GLY A 44 33.16 -1.88 -26.48
CA GLY A 44 33.81 -3.19 -26.52
C GLY A 44 33.77 -4.00 -25.23
N LEU A 45 32.90 -5.02 -25.15
CA LEU A 45 33.27 -6.34 -24.61
C LEU A 45 32.17 -7.39 -24.91
N GLU A 46 32.43 -8.26 -25.89
CA GLU A 46 31.88 -9.62 -25.90
C GLU A 46 32.66 -10.48 -24.91
N ALA A 47 31.98 -11.37 -24.16
CA ALA A 47 32.53 -12.68 -23.77
C ALA A 47 31.47 -13.61 -23.14
N THR A 48 31.00 -14.55 -23.97
CA THR A 48 30.83 -15.99 -23.72
C THR A 48 29.94 -16.53 -22.58
N ALA A 49 28.98 -17.36 -23.00
CA ALA A 49 28.15 -18.25 -22.23
C ALA A 49 28.93 -19.35 -21.45
N SER A 50 28.41 -19.74 -20.30
CA SER A 50 28.66 -21.07 -19.72
C SER A 50 27.45 -21.51 -18.89
N GLU A 51 26.75 -22.53 -19.39
CA GLU A 51 25.76 -23.31 -18.66
C GLU A 51 26.41 -24.08 -17.50
N LYS A 52 25.82 -23.97 -16.30
CA LYS A 52 25.83 -25.04 -15.30
C LYS A 52 24.55 -25.01 -14.49
N GLU A 53 23.76 -26.06 -14.66
CA GLU A 53 22.61 -26.43 -13.84
C GLU A 53 22.97 -26.63 -12.36
N LYS A 54 21.93 -26.61 -11.51
CA LYS A 54 21.88 -27.03 -10.10
C LYS A 54 22.33 -25.90 -9.16
N ILE A 55 21.45 -25.27 -8.40
CA ILE A 55 20.47 -25.80 -7.45
C ILE A 55 19.26 -24.86 -7.46
N ILE A 56 18.04 -25.41 -7.33
CA ILE A 56 16.84 -24.65 -6.96
C ILE A 56 17.10 -24.05 -5.58
N SER A 57 17.78 -22.90 -5.54
CA SER A 57 17.68 -22.00 -4.41
C SER A 57 16.31 -21.38 -4.57
N SER A 58 15.37 -21.80 -3.72
CA SER A 58 14.18 -21.03 -3.46
C SER A 58 14.65 -19.69 -2.89
N ASN A 59 15.08 -18.78 -3.76
CA ASN A 59 15.09 -17.38 -3.45
C ASN A 59 13.62 -17.06 -3.18
N VAL A 60 13.29 -17.03 -1.90
CA VAL A 60 12.19 -16.24 -1.38
C VAL A 60 12.58 -14.80 -1.71
N HIS A 61 12.45 -14.44 -2.99
CA HIS A 61 12.48 -13.07 -3.39
C HIS A 61 11.19 -12.52 -2.81
N GLY A 62 11.31 -11.69 -1.78
CA GLY A 62 10.17 -10.93 -1.28
C GLY A 62 9.49 -10.22 -2.46
N PRO A 63 8.19 -9.91 -2.34
CA PRO A 63 7.42 -9.38 -3.44
C PRO A 63 8.12 -8.22 -4.12
N GLU A 64 8.01 -8.13 -5.43
CA GLU A 64 8.59 -7.01 -6.15
C GLU A 64 7.89 -5.70 -5.75
N ILE A 65 8.57 -4.55 -5.85
CA ILE A 65 8.00 -3.23 -5.51
C ILE A 65 6.60 -2.99 -6.12
N PRO A 66 6.32 -3.40 -7.37
CA PRO A 66 4.97 -3.31 -7.94
C PRO A 66 3.92 -4.13 -7.19
N GLU A 67 4.28 -5.28 -6.63
CA GLU A 67 3.39 -6.18 -5.89
C GLU A 67 2.98 -5.57 -4.54
N TYR A 68 3.90 -4.87 -3.88
CA TYR A 68 3.59 -4.06 -2.70
C TYR A 68 2.61 -2.93 -3.00
N ALA A 69 2.81 -2.20 -4.10
CA ALA A 69 1.92 -1.12 -4.50
C ALA A 69 0.50 -1.62 -4.82
N VAL A 70 0.40 -2.75 -5.51
CA VAL A 70 -0.88 -3.40 -5.79
C VAL A 70 -1.57 -3.81 -4.49
N MET A 71 -0.87 -4.48 -3.58
CA MET A 71 -1.44 -4.93 -2.32
C MET A 71 -1.89 -3.75 -1.43
N MET A 72 -1.08 -2.70 -1.33
CA MET A 72 -1.46 -1.48 -0.62
C MET A 72 -2.68 -0.79 -1.26
N GLY A 73 -2.80 -0.80 -2.59
CA GLY A 73 -3.97 -0.29 -3.29
C GLY A 73 -5.25 -1.07 -2.98
N VAL A 74 -5.15 -2.39 -2.82
CA VAL A 74 -6.25 -3.26 -2.42
C VAL A 74 -6.67 -2.96 -0.98
N ILE A 75 -5.73 -2.93 -0.04
CA ILE A 75 -5.99 -2.59 1.37
C ILE A 75 -6.64 -1.21 1.51
N TYR A 76 -6.11 -0.20 0.82
CA TYR A 76 -6.69 1.14 0.80
C TYR A 76 -8.14 1.12 0.31
N SER A 77 -8.41 0.37 -0.76
CA SER A 77 -9.77 0.28 -1.32
C SER A 77 -10.75 -0.39 -0.36
N MET A 78 -10.31 -1.41 0.38
CA MET A 78 -11.10 -2.07 1.41
C MET A 78 -11.45 -1.10 2.55
N LEU A 79 -10.44 -0.43 3.11
CA LEU A 79 -10.62 0.57 4.17
C LEU A 79 -11.53 1.73 3.73
N LYS A 80 -11.35 2.22 2.51
CA LYS A 80 -12.16 3.31 1.95
C LYS A 80 -13.63 2.91 1.81
N ARG A 81 -13.92 1.69 1.35
CA ARG A 81 -15.30 1.19 1.25
C ARG A 81 -15.95 1.07 2.62
N ASP A 82 -15.22 0.52 3.58
CA ASP A 82 -15.67 0.40 4.97
C ASP A 82 -16.06 1.77 5.55
N TYR A 83 -15.16 2.75 5.45
CA TYR A 83 -15.40 4.13 5.89
C TYR A 83 -16.60 4.79 5.20
N ILE A 84 -16.70 4.71 3.86
CA ILE A 84 -17.80 5.32 3.11
C ILE A 84 -19.15 4.74 3.55
N MET A 85 -19.18 3.42 3.77
CA MET A 85 -20.40 2.76 4.20
C MET A 85 -20.77 3.17 5.62
N GLN A 86 -19.79 3.28 6.52
CA GLN A 86 -20.02 3.79 7.89
C GLN A 86 -20.64 5.19 7.89
N GLU A 87 -20.06 6.15 7.15
CA GLU A 87 -20.59 7.53 7.11
C GLU A 87 -22.01 7.56 6.52
N LYS A 88 -22.28 6.76 5.47
CA LYS A 88 -23.62 6.65 4.87
C LYS A 88 -24.66 6.15 5.88
N ILE A 89 -24.34 5.12 6.66
CA ILE A 89 -25.27 4.59 7.64
C ILE A 89 -25.48 5.60 8.79
N ILE A 90 -24.41 6.18 9.34
CA ILE A 90 -24.50 7.17 10.43
C ILE A 90 -25.35 8.37 10.01
N SER A 91 -25.12 8.89 8.81
CA SER A 91 -25.89 10.03 8.26
C SER A 91 -27.35 9.67 7.97
N SER A 92 -27.64 8.46 7.48
CA SER A 92 -29.01 8.05 7.14
C SER A 92 -29.85 7.75 8.38
N LEU A 93 -29.24 7.14 9.40
CA LEU A 93 -29.92 6.73 10.64
C LEU A 93 -29.94 7.84 11.70
N ASN A 94 -29.13 8.90 11.51
CA ASN A 94 -28.95 9.97 12.48
C ASN A 94 -28.68 9.45 13.90
N LEU A 95 -27.83 8.42 13.99
CA LEU A 95 -27.53 7.73 15.24
C LEU A 95 -26.96 8.73 16.25
N LYS A 96 -27.61 8.83 17.41
CA LYS A 96 -27.14 9.68 18.50
C LYS A 96 -26.10 8.91 19.33
N SER A 97 -25.11 9.64 19.83
CA SER A 97 -24.01 9.10 20.65
C SER A 97 -24.43 8.32 21.90
N SER A 98 -25.69 8.41 22.32
CA SER A 98 -26.22 7.81 23.55
C SER A 98 -27.32 6.76 23.33
N SER A 99 -27.59 6.31 22.09
CA SER A 99 -28.60 5.27 21.84
C SER A 99 -27.98 3.86 21.88
N GLY A 100 -28.72 2.86 22.38
CA GLY A 100 -28.30 1.46 22.33
C GLY A 100 -28.14 0.91 20.90
N GLU A 101 -28.76 1.57 19.91
CA GLU A 101 -28.57 1.28 18.49
C GLU A 101 -27.13 1.61 18.04
N LEU A 102 -26.50 2.64 18.62
CA LEU A 102 -25.11 2.97 18.34
C LEU A 102 -24.16 1.90 18.89
N GLU A 103 -24.46 1.32 20.05
CA GLU A 103 -23.67 0.20 20.59
C GLU A 103 -23.75 -1.02 19.67
N SER A 104 -24.96 -1.34 19.19
CA SER A 104 -25.19 -2.43 18.23
C SER A 104 -24.48 -2.16 16.89
N TYR A 105 -24.52 -0.91 16.42
CA TYR A 105 -23.80 -0.46 15.23
C TYR A 105 -22.28 -0.62 15.42
N ASN A 106 -21.72 -0.17 16.54
CA ASN A 106 -20.29 -0.30 16.83
C ASN A 106 -19.86 -1.78 16.86
N LEU A 107 -20.68 -2.64 17.47
CA LEU A 107 -20.42 -4.08 17.49
C LEU A 107 -20.39 -4.66 16.07
N MET A 108 -21.35 -4.33 15.23
CA MET A 108 -21.39 -4.77 13.83
C MET A 108 -20.12 -4.36 13.07
N TRP A 109 -19.63 -3.13 13.25
CA TRP A 109 -18.42 -2.66 12.58
C TRP A 109 -17.12 -3.20 13.17
N SER A 110 -17.12 -3.66 14.42
CA SER A 110 -15.97 -4.38 14.99
C SER A 110 -15.65 -5.70 14.26
N LEU A 111 -16.65 -6.26 13.54
CA LEU A 111 -16.49 -7.44 12.69
C LEU A 111 -15.81 -7.12 11.34
N ARG A 112 -15.53 -5.84 11.05
CA ARG A 112 -14.80 -5.38 9.84
C ARG A 112 -15.33 -5.99 8.53
N PRO A 113 -16.61 -5.79 8.19
CA PRO A 113 -17.28 -6.54 7.12
C PRO A 113 -16.70 -6.36 5.71
N PHE A 114 -15.89 -5.31 5.47
CA PHE A 114 -15.23 -5.08 4.18
C PHE A 114 -13.74 -5.42 4.19
N ILE A 115 -13.22 -5.93 5.29
CA ILE A 115 -11.84 -6.36 5.44
C ILE A 115 -11.76 -7.87 5.22
N ASP A 116 -11.02 -8.26 4.19
CA ASP A 116 -10.61 -9.62 3.90
C ASP A 116 -9.36 -9.93 4.73
N ASP A 117 -9.51 -10.82 5.70
CA ASP A 117 -8.42 -11.20 6.60
C ASP A 117 -7.29 -11.94 5.88
N GLU A 118 -7.55 -12.66 4.77
CA GLU A 118 -6.50 -13.34 4.00
C GLU A 118 -5.57 -12.32 3.32
N ILE A 119 -6.15 -11.25 2.76
CA ILE A 119 -5.36 -10.14 2.19
C ILE A 119 -4.53 -9.46 3.29
N MET A 120 -5.11 -9.26 4.47
CA MET A 120 -4.38 -8.68 5.61
C MET A 120 -3.26 -9.61 6.11
N HIS A 121 -3.47 -10.92 6.15
CA HIS A 121 -2.44 -11.91 6.48
C HIS A 121 -1.33 -11.95 5.45
N GLN A 122 -1.68 -11.91 4.16
CA GLN A 122 -0.73 -11.77 3.06
C GLN A 122 0.13 -10.53 3.25
N ALA A 123 -0.49 -9.38 3.54
CA ALA A 123 0.23 -8.15 3.79
C ALA A 123 1.15 -8.23 5.00
N TRP A 124 0.68 -8.85 6.10
CA TRP A 124 1.47 -8.99 7.32
C TRP A 124 2.74 -9.82 7.11
N ARG A 125 2.69 -10.87 6.27
CA ARG A 125 3.86 -11.68 5.91
C ARG A 125 4.96 -10.91 5.18
N LEU A 126 4.67 -9.69 4.72
CA LEU A 126 5.60 -8.86 3.97
C LEU A 126 6.28 -7.80 4.83
N VAL A 127 5.82 -7.62 6.07
CA VAL A 127 6.37 -6.64 7.02
C VAL A 127 6.91 -7.30 8.30
N ALA A 128 6.71 -8.62 8.46
CA ALA A 128 7.13 -9.44 9.60
C ALA A 128 8.17 -10.48 9.16
#